data_AF-A0A380P759-F1
#
_entry.id   AF-A0A380P759-F1
#
_cell.length_a   1.000
_cell.length_b   1.000
_cell.length_c   1.000
_cell.angle_alpha   90.00
_cell.angle_beta   90.00
_cell.angle_gamma   90.00
#
_symmetry.space_group_name_H-M   'P 1'
#
loop_
_entity.id
_entity.type
_entity.pdbx_description
1 polymer ?
#
loop_
_entity_poly.entity_id
_entity_poly.type
_entity_poly.pdbx_seq_one_letter_code
_entity_poly.pdbx_strand_id
1 'polypeptide(L)'
;MDGNVEDILQMVQGQLSEGITTVFPTTMTQSVENIDQAMIAINEAAQQEPAIKGVHLEGPFVNPHYKGAQPEQYMIAPSVELVKNGMNCQVIGSV
;
A
#
# COMPACT_ATOMS: atom_id res chain seq x y z
N MET A 1 -4.76 4.57 3.99
CA MET A 1 -4.49 5.31 2.75
C MET A 1 -5.78 5.27 1.98
N ASP A 2 -6.26 6.42 1.52
CA ASP A 2 -7.66 6.55 1.06
C ASP A 2 -7.86 6.07 -0.39
N GLY A 3 -6.83 5.43 -0.98
CA GLY A 3 -6.93 4.77 -2.27
C GLY A 3 -7.19 5.70 -3.45
N ASN A 4 -6.80 6.97 -3.36
CA ASN A 4 -6.90 7.92 -4.47
C ASN A 4 -5.56 8.02 -5.24
N VAL A 5 -5.63 7.89 -6.56
CA VAL A 5 -4.46 7.86 -7.46
C VAL A 5 -3.76 9.22 -7.50
N GLU A 6 -4.52 10.31 -7.61
CA GLU A 6 -3.97 11.66 -7.66
C GLU A 6 -3.20 12.02 -6.39
N ASP A 7 -3.71 11.64 -5.22
CA ASP A 7 -3.06 11.85 -3.92
C ASP A 7 -1.75 11.06 -3.81
N ILE A 8 -1.73 9.81 -4.31
CA ILE A 8 -0.51 8.98 -4.38
C ILE A 8 0.53 9.68 -5.26
N LEU A 9 0.14 10.12 -6.46
CA LEU A 9 1.03 10.80 -7.39
C LEU A 9 1.56 12.10 -6.80
N GLN A 10 0.71 12.92 -6.18
CA GLN A 10 1.13 14.16 -5.53
C GLN A 10 2.16 13.90 -4.42
N MET A 11 1.92 12.87 -3.58
CA MET A 11 2.87 12.47 -2.54
C MET A 11 4.22 12.04 -3.14
N VAL A 12 4.19 11.20 -4.18
CA VAL A 12 5.41 10.71 -4.84
C VAL A 12 6.17 11.85 -5.49
N GLN A 13 5.51 12.78 -6.18
CA GLN A 13 6.19 13.95 -6.75
C GLN A 13 6.88 14.81 -5.68
N GLY A 14 6.24 14.97 -4.50
CA GLY A 14 6.87 15.60 -3.34
C GLY A 14 8.17 14.90 -2.94
N GLN A 15 8.12 13.58 -2.78
CA GLN A 15 9.29 12.76 -2.44
C GLN A 15 10.40 12.85 -3.50
N LEU A 16 10.05 12.82 -4.79
CA LEU A 16 11.01 12.97 -5.88
C LEU A 16 11.74 14.32 -5.81
N SER A 17 11.02 15.39 -5.45
CA SER A 17 11.61 16.72 -5.28
C SER A 17 12.61 16.81 -4.10
N GLU A 18 12.53 15.87 -3.15
CA GLU A 18 13.47 15.73 -2.03
C GLU A 18 14.66 14.80 -2.36
N GLY A 19 14.76 14.31 -3.60
CA GLY A 19 15.86 13.46 -4.07
C GLY A 19 15.62 11.96 -3.85
N ILE A 20 14.42 11.55 -3.43
CA ILE A 20 14.02 10.14 -3.42
C ILE A 20 13.89 9.70 -4.87
N THR A 21 14.45 8.55 -5.23
CA THR A 21 14.46 8.06 -6.64
C THR A 21 13.63 6.81 -6.85
N THR A 22 13.14 6.20 -5.77
CA THR A 22 12.30 5.01 -5.80
C THR A 22 11.41 5.02 -4.57
N VAL A 23 10.13 4.72 -4.77
CA VAL A 23 9.11 4.76 -3.72
C VAL A 23 8.35 3.44 -3.69
N PHE A 24 8.06 3.00 -2.47
CA PHE A 24 7.09 1.95 -2.17
C PHE A 24 6.01 2.58 -1.30
N PRO A 25 4.91 3.10 -1.88
CA PRO A 25 3.81 3.65 -1.09
C PRO A 25 3.42 2.64 -0.02
N THR A 26 3.40 3.10 1.23
CA THR A 26 3.23 2.23 2.40
C THR A 26 1.79 2.36 2.89
N THR A 27 1.09 1.23 2.98
CA THR A 27 -0.27 1.21 3.52
C THR A 27 -0.24 1.32 5.05
N MET A 28 -1.42 1.39 5.67
CA MET A 28 -1.60 1.22 7.12
C MET A 28 -2.62 0.11 7.35
N THR A 29 -2.69 -0.41 8.57
CA THR A 29 -3.72 -1.38 8.98
C THR A 29 -5.10 -0.76 8.78
N GLN A 30 -5.92 -1.42 7.98
CA GLN A 30 -7.26 -1.00 7.61
C GLN A 30 -8.11 -2.24 7.31
N SER A 31 -9.40 -2.06 6.99
CA SER A 31 -10.23 -3.16 6.49
C SER A 31 -9.61 -3.73 5.21
N VAL A 32 -9.91 -5.00 4.93
CA VAL A 32 -9.38 -5.69 3.75
C VAL A 32 -9.79 -4.96 2.47
N GLU A 33 -11.01 -4.44 2.43
CA GLU A 33 -11.57 -3.70 1.29
C GLU A 33 -10.78 -2.41 1.00
N ASN A 34 -10.45 -1.64 2.05
CA ASN A 34 -9.69 -0.40 1.88
C ASN A 34 -8.22 -0.67 1.55
N ILE A 35 -7.66 -1.76 2.05
CA ILE A 35 -6.33 -2.22 1.62
C ILE A 35 -6.37 -2.58 0.14
N ASP A 36 -7.36 -3.35 -0.31
CA ASP A 36 -7.52 -3.74 -1.72
C ASP A 36 -7.69 -2.52 -2.63
N GLN A 37 -8.51 -1.55 -2.24
CA GLN A 37 -8.65 -0.28 -2.95
C GLN A 37 -7.32 0.49 -3.05
N ALA A 38 -6.54 0.54 -1.96
CA ALA A 38 -5.23 1.15 -1.97
C ALA A 38 -4.26 0.42 -2.92
N MET A 39 -4.30 -0.92 -2.98
CA MET A 39 -3.47 -1.71 -3.89
C MET A 39 -3.79 -1.40 -5.36
N ILE A 40 -5.07 -1.31 -5.70
CA ILE A 40 -5.52 -0.94 -7.06
C ILE A 40 -5.01 0.46 -7.41
N ALA A 41 -5.21 1.44 -6.53
CA ALA A 41 -4.79 2.82 -6.76
C ALA A 41 -3.27 2.96 -6.89
N ILE A 42 -2.49 2.22 -6.08
CA ILE A 42 -1.02 2.21 -6.19
C ILE A 42 -0.58 1.60 -7.52
N ASN A 43 -1.23 0.52 -7.97
CA ASN A 43 -0.93 -0.06 -9.27
C ASN A 43 -1.22 0.92 -10.42
N GLU A 44 -2.36 1.61 -10.38
CA GLU A 44 -2.70 2.65 -11.37
C GLU A 44 -1.72 3.83 -11.34
N ALA A 45 -1.32 4.29 -10.16
CA ALA A 45 -0.30 5.32 -10.01
C ALA A 45 1.06 4.86 -10.56
N ALA A 46 1.44 3.60 -10.37
CA ALA A 46 2.69 3.04 -10.87
C ALA A 46 2.76 2.96 -12.40
N GLN A 47 1.61 2.90 -13.09
CA GLN A 47 1.58 3.03 -14.56
C GLN A 47 1.90 4.45 -15.03
N GLN A 48 1.74 5.45 -14.16
CA GLN A 48 1.96 6.86 -14.48
C GLN A 48 3.32 7.37 -13.97
N GLU A 49 3.79 6.84 -12.84
CA GLU A 49 5.03 7.25 -12.18
C GLU A 49 6.02 6.08 -12.04
N PRO A 50 7.05 6.01 -12.90
CA PRO A 50 8.03 4.92 -12.90
C PRO A 50 8.86 4.78 -11.61
N ALA A 51 8.92 5.79 -10.75
CA ALA A 51 9.60 5.71 -9.47
C ALA A 51 8.86 4.80 -8.46
N ILE A 52 7.57 4.52 -8.67
CA ILE A 52 6.83 3.54 -7.87
C ILE A 52 7.21 2.14 -8.35
N LYS A 53 7.89 1.38 -7.49
CA LYS A 53 8.41 0.03 -7.84
C LYS A 53 7.69 -1.12 -7.15
N GLY A 54 6.65 -0.82 -6.40
CA GLY A 54 5.89 -1.79 -5.64
C GLY A 54 5.10 -1.11 -4.54
N VAL A 55 4.68 -1.90 -3.58
CA VAL A 55 3.92 -1.47 -2.40
C VAL A 55 4.53 -2.10 -1.16
N HIS A 56 4.55 -1.36 -0.07
CA HIS A 56 4.85 -1.90 1.25
C HIS A 56 3.54 -2.05 2.03
N LEU A 57 3.10 -3.30 2.20
CA LEU A 57 1.90 -3.63 2.96
C LEU A 57 2.22 -3.65 4.47
N GLU A 58 2.07 -2.51 5.14
CA GLU A 58 2.26 -2.40 6.59
C GLU A 58 0.94 -2.73 7.33
N GLY A 59 0.85 -3.97 7.82
CA GLY A 59 -0.39 -4.53 8.36
C GLY A 59 -1.22 -5.26 7.30
N PRO A 60 -2.40 -5.81 7.64
CA PRO A 60 -3.07 -5.79 8.94
C PRO A 60 -2.59 -6.89 9.89
N PHE A 61 -1.60 -7.70 9.47
CA PHE A 61 -1.07 -8.85 10.22
C PHE A 61 -0.06 -8.44 11.31
N VAL A 62 -0.43 -7.49 12.16
CA VAL A 62 0.43 -6.91 13.20
C VAL A 62 0.06 -7.49 14.58
N ASN A 63 1.01 -7.54 15.50
CA ASN A 63 0.75 -7.90 16.89
C ASN A 63 0.01 -6.74 17.61
N PRO A 64 -1.20 -6.96 18.16
CA PRO A 64 -1.96 -5.93 18.88
C PRO A 64 -1.22 -5.30 20.05
N HIS A 65 -0.34 -6.05 20.72
CA HIS A 65 0.47 -5.54 21.82
C HIS A 65 1.47 -4.47 21.39
N TYR A 66 1.95 -4.54 20.13
CA TYR A 66 2.91 -3.62 19.55
C TYR A 66 2.27 -2.73 18.47
N LYS A 67 0.99 -2.39 18.63
CA LYS A 67 0.21 -1.70 17.59
C LYS A 67 0.70 -0.31 17.20
N GLY A 68 1.36 0.42 18.08
CA GLY A 68 1.72 1.83 17.82
C GLY A 68 0.50 2.66 17.41
N ALA A 69 0.57 3.32 16.26
CA ALA A 69 -0.52 4.13 15.69
C ALA A 69 -1.51 3.33 14.82
N GLN A 70 -1.33 2.01 14.70
CA GLN A 70 -2.18 1.16 13.87
C GLN A 70 -3.54 0.89 14.56
N PRO A 71 -4.67 1.02 13.85
CA PRO A 71 -6.00 0.78 14.42
C PRO A 71 -6.23 -0.71 14.72
N GLU A 72 -6.27 -1.04 16.01
CA GLU A 72 -6.37 -2.43 16.51
C GLU A 72 -7.59 -3.20 15.98
N GLN A 73 -8.71 -2.51 15.75
CA GLN A 73 -9.96 -3.12 15.26
C GLN A 73 -9.85 -3.76 13.87
N TYR A 74 -8.80 -3.43 13.11
CA TYR A 74 -8.54 -4.00 11.79
C TYR A 74 -7.38 -4.99 11.79
N MET A 75 -6.79 -5.27 12.95
CA MET A 75 -5.73 -6.28 13.06
C MET A 75 -6.31 -7.67 13.00
N ILE A 76 -5.77 -8.48 12.10
CA ILE A 76 -6.21 -9.85 11.87
C ILE A 76 -5.00 -10.78 11.82
N ALA A 77 -5.22 -12.07 12.06
CA ALA A 77 -4.17 -13.07 11.91
C ALA A 77 -3.74 -13.19 10.44
N PRO A 78 -2.46 -13.49 10.17
CA PRO A 78 -1.98 -13.71 8.81
C PRO A 78 -2.73 -14.85 8.13
N SER A 79 -3.14 -14.61 6.88
CA SER A 79 -3.81 -15.61 6.03
C SER A 79 -3.27 -15.54 4.62
N VAL A 80 -2.73 -16.67 4.14
CA VAL A 80 -2.24 -16.82 2.76
C VAL A 80 -3.36 -16.63 1.75
N GLU A 81 -4.58 -17.05 2.09
CA GLU A 81 -5.75 -16.90 1.21
C GLU A 81 -6.13 -15.44 1.04
N LEU A 82 -6.12 -14.65 2.13
CA LEU A 82 -6.38 -13.21 2.07
C LEU A 82 -5.36 -12.49 1.20
N VAL A 83 -4.08 -12.83 1.32
CA VAL A 83 -3.03 -12.21 0.50
C VAL A 83 -3.23 -12.53 -0.99
N LYS A 84 -3.65 -13.76 -1.33
CA LYS A 84 -3.84 -14.16 -2.73
C LYS A 84 -5.10 -13.59 -3.37
N ASN A 85 -6.19 -13.50 -2.60
CA ASN A 85 -7.53 -13.29 -3.15
C ASN A 85 -8.19 -11.97 -2.70
N GLY A 86 -7.74 -11.37 -1.60
CA GLY A 86 -8.36 -10.19 -0.99
C GLY A 86 -7.42 -8.99 -0.83
N MET A 87 -6.18 -9.11 -1.30
CA MET A 87 -5.20 -8.02 -1.30
C MET A 87 -4.53 -8.06 -2.67
N ASN A 88 -5.20 -7.50 -3.69
CA ASN A 88 -4.87 -7.64 -5.11
C ASN A 88 -3.57 -6.89 -5.48
N CYS A 89 -2.47 -7.40 -4.95
CA CYS A 89 -1.13 -6.86 -5.08
C CYS A 89 -0.54 -7.31 -6.42
N GLN A 90 -0.94 -6.64 -7.50
CA GLN A 90 -0.37 -6.84 -8.84
C GLN A 90 0.49 -5.64 -9.22
N VAL A 91 1.59 -5.39 -8.52
CA VAL A 91 2.56 -4.36 -8.92
C VAL A 91 3.81 -5.03 -9.45
N ILE A 92 3.70 -5.75 -10.57
CA ILE A 92 4.87 -6.09 -11.37
C ILE A 92 4.46 -6.14 -12.83
N GLY A 93 4.56 -4.99 -13.51
CA GLY A 93 4.85 -4.99 -14.93
C GLY A 93 6.22 -5.61 -15.11
N SER A 94 6.28 -6.74 -15.80
CA SER A 94 7.52 -7.37 -16.26
C SER A 94 8.43 -6.31 -16.90
N VAL A 95 9.64 -6.17 -16.36
CA VAL A 95 10.80 -5.66 -17.11
C VAL A 95 10.99 -6.46 -18.39
#